data_AF-A0AAV3RNZ2-F1
#
_entry.id   AF-A0AAV3RNZ2-F1
#
_cell.length_a   1.000
_cell.length_b   1.000
_cell.length_c   1.000
_cell.angle_alpha   90.00
_cell.angle_beta   90.00
_cell.angle_gamma   90.00
#
_symmetry.space_group_name_H-M   'P 1'
#
loop_
_entity.id
_entity.type
_entity.pdbx_description
1 polymer ?
#
loop_
_entity_poly.entity_id
_entity_poly.type
_entity_poly.pdbx_seq_one_letter_code
_entity_poly.pdbx_strand_id
1 'polypeptide(L)'
;MEAIKKRSKLDFFIDGPGGTGKTYLYKALLTNIRKYGKIAIAVASSGIAATGLPGERTAHSRFKSLLSQRPGSSCRIDLEDDHAEFMRFKVIV
;
A
#
# COMPACT_ATOMS: atom_id res chain seq x y z
N MET A 1 7.60 -14.97 -5.29
CA MET A 1 8.76 -14.14 -4.88
C MET A 1 9.68 -13.75 -6.05
N GLU A 2 9.68 -14.47 -7.18
CA GLU A 2 10.50 -14.12 -8.34
C GLU A 2 10.27 -12.70 -8.88
N ALA A 3 9.02 -12.22 -8.88
CA ALA A 3 8.72 -10.86 -9.33
C ALA A 3 9.42 -9.77 -8.48
N ILE A 4 9.49 -9.97 -7.16
CA ILE A 4 10.18 -9.06 -6.23
C ILE A 4 11.69 -9.02 -6.52
N LYS A 5 12.28 -10.18 -6.82
CA LYS A 5 13.71 -10.30 -7.16
C LYS A 5 14.02 -9.66 -8.52
N LYS A 6 13.21 -9.97 -9.53
CA LYS A 6 13.36 -9.47 -10.91
C LYS A 6 12.95 -8.01 -11.09
N ARG A 7 12.46 -7.36 -10.02
CA ARG A 7 11.85 -6.00 -10.06
C ARG A 7 10.77 -5.88 -11.15
N SER A 8 10.07 -6.97 -11.43
CA SER A 8 8.97 -6.98 -12.39
C SER A 8 7.68 -6.56 -11.69
N LYS A 9 6.83 -5.81 -12.39
CA LYS A 9 5.52 -5.43 -11.88
C LYS A 9 4.67 -6.69 -11.65
N LEU A 10 3.97 -6.75 -10.52
CA LEU A 10 3.01 -7.81 -10.20
C LEU A 10 1.84 -7.19 -9.45
N ASP A 11 0.66 -7.22 -10.07
CA ASP A 11 -0.58 -6.77 -9.47
C ASP A 11 -1.41 -8.02 -9.11
N PHE A 12 -1.92 -8.09 -7.88
CA PHE A 12 -2.74 -9.22 -7.42
C PHE A 12 -3.80 -8.71 -6.43
N PHE A 13 -4.90 -9.47 -6.32
CA PHE A 13 -5.99 -9.19 -5.39
C PHE A 13 -6.25 -10.44 -4.54
N ILE A 14 -6.34 -10.26 -3.23
CA ILE A 14 -6.61 -11.35 -2.29
C ILE A 14 -7.98 -11.12 -1.66
N ASP A 15 -8.91 -12.01 -1.95
CA ASP A 15 -10.25 -12.01 -1.39
C ASP A 15 -10.51 -13.28 -0.54
N GLY A 16 -11.48 -13.18 0.36
CA GLY A 16 -11.96 -14.32 1.13
C GLY A 16 -12.90 -13.91 2.26
N PRO A 17 -13.63 -14.86 2.87
CA PRO A 17 -14.54 -14.60 3.99
C PRO A 17 -13.89 -13.95 5.22
N GLY A 18 -14.71 -13.46 6.15
CA GLY A 18 -14.24 -13.00 7.46
C GLY A 18 -13.46 -14.10 8.20
N GLY A 19 -12.39 -13.73 8.91
CA GLY A 19 -11.60 -14.68 9.70
C GLY A 19 -10.56 -15.52 8.94
N THR A 20 -10.44 -15.40 7.60
CA THR A 20 -9.48 -16.21 6.81
C THR A 20 -8.02 -15.76 6.88
N GLY A 21 -7.69 -14.83 7.77
CA GLY A 21 -6.30 -14.41 7.96
C GLY A 21 -5.71 -13.53 6.83
N LYS A 22 -6.52 -12.90 5.98
CA LYS A 22 -6.03 -11.97 4.93
C LYS A 22 -5.07 -10.90 5.48
N THR A 23 -5.41 -10.29 6.62
CA THR A 23 -4.55 -9.30 7.29
C THR A 23 -3.21 -9.92 7.71
N TYR A 24 -3.20 -11.16 8.18
CA TYR A 24 -1.97 -11.88 8.51
C TYR A 24 -1.13 -12.14 7.26
N LEU A 25 -1.76 -12.55 6.15
CA LEU A 25 -1.08 -12.76 4.88
C LEU A 25 -0.44 -11.46 4.35
N TYR A 26 -1.16 -10.34 4.42
CA TYR A 26 -0.60 -9.03 4.05
C TYR A 26 0.59 -8.64 4.94
N LYS A 27 0.52 -8.88 6.26
CA LYS A 27 1.68 -8.68 7.16
C LYS A 27 2.86 -9.56 6.77
N ALA A 28 2.63 -10.83 6.48
CA ALA A 28 3.68 -11.76 6.07
C ALA A 28 4.34 -11.32 4.77
N LEU A 29 3.56 -10.90 3.77
CA LEU A 29 4.06 -10.37 2.50
C LEU A 29 4.89 -9.11 2.72
N LEU A 30 4.40 -8.14 3.50
CA LEU A 30 5.13 -6.91 3.84
C LEU A 30 6.48 -7.21 4.49
N THR A 31 6.52 -8.09 5.49
CA THR A 31 7.76 -8.50 6.16
C THR A 31 8.71 -9.18 5.18
N ASN A 32 8.20 -10.07 4.33
CA ASN A 32 9.02 -10.77 3.35
C ASN A 32 9.62 -9.82 2.31
N ILE A 33 8.84 -8.86 1.81
CA ILE A 33 9.34 -7.83 0.87
C ILE A 33 10.42 -6.98 1.51
N ARG A 34 10.18 -6.50 2.75
CA ARG A 34 11.13 -5.69 3.51
C ARG A 34 12.44 -6.43 3.81
N LYS A 35 12.38 -7.76 4.01
CA LYS A 35 13.56 -8.61 4.16
C LYS A 35 14.52 -8.53 2.96
N TYR A 36 14.02 -8.25 1.75
CA TYR A 36 14.86 -8.06 0.54
C TYR A 36 15.32 -6.60 0.34
N GLY A 37 15.25 -5.75 1.38
CA GLY A 37 15.64 -4.34 1.31
C GLY A 37 14.71 -3.49 0.44
N LYS A 38 13.51 -3.98 0.11
CA LYS A 38 12.50 -3.25 -0.67
C LYS A 38 11.58 -2.49 0.26
N ILE A 39 11.05 -1.36 -0.22
CA ILE A 39 10.09 -0.60 0.56
C ILE A 39 8.67 -1.09 0.24
N ALA A 40 7.98 -1.56 1.28
CA ALA A 40 6.61 -2.01 1.21
C ALA A 40 5.71 -1.10 2.08
N ILE A 41 4.73 -0.45 1.46
CA ILE A 41 3.74 0.42 2.11
C ILE A 41 2.46 -0.37 2.31
N ALA A 42 1.96 -0.41 3.54
CA ALA A 42 0.63 -0.93 3.82
C ALA A 42 -0.37 0.21 3.92
N VAL A 43 -1.52 0.11 3.24
CA VAL A 43 -2.61 1.09 3.36
C VAL A 43 -3.95 0.38 3.49
N ALA A 44 -4.86 0.97 4.25
CA ALA A 44 -6.25 0.50 4.31
C ALA A 44 -7.25 1.59 3.92
N SER A 45 -8.46 1.23 3.55
CA SER A 45 -9.53 2.21 3.27
C SER A 45 -10.07 2.86 4.54
N SER A 46 -10.17 2.12 5.65
CA SER A 46 -10.67 2.60 6.94
C SER A 46 -9.58 2.66 8.01
N GLY A 47 -9.78 3.54 9.02
CA GLY A 47 -8.85 3.67 10.15
C GLY A 47 -8.72 2.37 10.95
N ILE A 48 -9.83 1.68 11.21
CA ILE A 48 -9.86 0.40 11.94
C ILE A 48 -9.05 -0.67 11.20
N ALA A 49 -9.21 -0.76 9.87
CA ALA A 49 -8.42 -1.68 9.08
C ALA A 49 -6.94 -1.28 9.04
N ALA A 50 -6.64 0.02 9.05
CA ALA A 50 -5.27 0.53 9.07
C ALA A 50 -4.54 0.14 10.36
N THR A 51 -5.19 0.16 11.53
CA THR A 51 -4.64 -0.34 12.80
C THR A 51 -4.16 -1.80 12.69
N GLY A 52 -4.80 -2.58 11.82
CA GLY A 52 -4.40 -3.95 11.53
C GLY A 52 -3.12 -4.08 10.70
N LEU A 53 -2.55 -3.00 10.17
CA LEU A 53 -1.44 -3.02 9.23
C LEU A 53 -0.21 -2.21 9.73
N PRO A 54 1.02 -2.65 9.42
CA PRO A 54 2.22 -1.91 9.78
C PRO A 54 2.24 -0.52 9.14
N GLY A 55 2.36 0.52 9.96
CA GLY A 55 2.35 1.91 9.51
C GLY A 55 0.99 2.61 9.66
N GLU A 56 -0.07 1.88 10.02
CA GLU A 56 -1.33 2.39 10.58
C GLU A 56 -1.97 3.56 9.84
N ARG A 57 -1.83 3.58 8.52
CA ARG A 57 -2.30 4.69 7.71
C ARG A 57 -3.34 4.28 6.70
N THR A 58 -4.35 5.12 6.57
CA THR A 58 -5.36 4.96 5.52
C THR A 58 -4.81 5.42 4.18
N ALA A 59 -5.31 4.87 3.07
CA ALA A 59 -5.02 5.32 1.73
C ALA A 59 -5.29 6.83 1.59
N HIS A 60 -6.35 7.32 2.23
CA HIS A 60 -6.69 8.73 2.27
C HIS A 60 -5.56 9.59 2.84
N SER A 61 -5.05 9.23 4.02
CA SER A 61 -3.94 9.94 4.67
C SER A 61 -2.59 9.77 3.96
N ARG A 62 -2.38 8.64 3.27
CA ARG A 62 -1.12 8.34 2.57
C ARG A 62 -1.02 9.00 1.22
N PHE A 63 -2.11 9.06 0.46
CA PHE A 63 -2.08 9.62 -0.88
C PHE A 63 -2.53 11.08 -0.94
N LYS A 64 -2.81 11.71 0.21
CA LYS A 64 -3.37 13.08 0.26
C LYS A 64 -4.60 13.20 -0.67
N SER A 65 -5.45 12.17 -0.64
CA SER A 65 -6.58 12.03 -1.57
C SER A 65 -7.61 13.11 -1.31
N LEU A 66 -8.17 13.73 -2.35
CA LEU A 66 -9.21 14.74 -2.22
C LEU A 66 -10.55 14.04 -1.91
N LEU A 67 -11.22 14.43 -0.81
CA LEU A 67 -12.55 13.90 -0.44
C LEU A 67 -13.66 14.28 -1.45
N SER A 68 -13.38 15.19 -2.38
CA SER A 68 -14.31 15.61 -3.42
C SER A 68 -14.13 14.74 -4.66
N GLN A 69 -14.92 13.68 -4.79
CA GLN A 69 -14.98 12.78 -5.96
C GLN A 69 -15.64 13.48 -7.16
N ARG A 70 -15.06 14.58 -7.62
CA ARG A 70 -15.46 15.21 -8.88
C ARG A 70 -14.79 14.47 -10.03
N PRO A 71 -15.41 14.37 -11.21
CA PRO A 71 -14.72 13.91 -12.41
C PRO A 71 -13.42 14.73 -12.59
N GLY A 72 -12.27 14.04 -12.63
CA GLY A 72 -10.96 14.68 -12.71
C GLY A 72 -10.27 14.99 -11.37
N SER A 73 -10.86 14.63 -10.22
CA SER A 73 -10.17 14.73 -8.93
C SER A 73 -9.06 13.68 -8.83
N SER A 74 -7.81 14.12 -8.84
CA SER A 74 -6.64 13.29 -8.58
C SER A 74 -6.11 13.50 -7.16
N CYS A 75 -5.25 12.58 -6.70
CA CYS A 75 -4.50 12.78 -5.47
C CYS A 75 -3.47 13.92 -5.67
N ARG A 76 -3.40 14.86 -4.72
CA ARG A 76 -2.42 15.96 -4.76
C ARG A 76 -1.09 15.47 -4.21
N ILE A 77 -0.28 14.89 -5.07
CA ILE A 77 1.10 14.50 -4.78
C ILE A 77 1.96 15.18 -5.84
N ASP A 78 2.67 16.24 -5.45
CA ASP A 78 3.57 16.95 -6.35
C ASP A 78 4.77 16.07 -6.66
N LEU A 79 5.18 15.99 -7.93
CA LEU A 79 6.19 15.02 -8.39
C LEU A 79 7.58 15.24 -7.77
N GLU A 80 7.81 16.45 -7.26
CA GLU A 80 9.02 16.97 -6.59
C GLU A 80 8.91 16.93 -5.06
N ASP A 81 7.76 16.54 -4.50
CA ASP A 81 7.59 16.32 -3.06
C ASP A 81 8.41 15.08 -2.65
N ASP A 82 9.13 15.17 -1.53
CA ASP A 82 9.82 14.04 -0.90
C ASP A 82 8.87 12.84 -0.73
N HIS A 83 7.59 13.12 -0.51
CA HIS A 83 6.53 12.12 -0.39
C HIS A 83 6.26 11.39 -1.72
N ALA A 84 6.40 12.07 -2.86
CA ALA A 84 6.29 11.47 -4.18
C ALA A 84 7.52 10.61 -4.51
N GLU A 85 8.73 11.10 -4.22
CA GLU A 85 9.95 10.31 -4.35
C GLU A 85 9.85 9.04 -3.51
N PHE A 86 9.35 9.19 -2.28
CA PHE A 86 9.00 8.06 -1.45
C PHE A 86 8.09 7.11 -2.24
N MET A 87 6.98 7.50 -2.85
CA MET A 87 6.05 6.51 -3.45
C MET A 87 6.47 5.87 -4.79
N ARG A 88 7.45 6.39 -5.53
CA ARG A 88 7.76 5.98 -6.93
C ARG A 88 8.15 4.50 -7.14
N PHE A 89 8.73 3.82 -6.15
CA PHE A 89 9.28 2.46 -6.35
C PHE A 89 8.88 1.47 -5.24
N LYS A 90 7.58 1.42 -4.90
CA LYS A 90 7.11 0.71 -3.70
C LYS A 90 6.07 -0.35 -4.00
N VAL A 91 6.14 -1.42 -3.23
CA VAL A 91 5.04 -2.40 -3.19
C VAL A 91 3.98 -1.85 -2.25
N ILE A 92 2.77 -1.67 -2.76
CA ILE A 92 1.62 -1.22 -1.97
C ILE A 92 0.78 -2.46 -1.68
N VAL A 93 0.47 -2.67 -0.40
CA VAL A 93 -0.35 -3.77 0.12
C VAL A 93 -1.56 -3.22 0.84
#